data_AF-A0A7J8MPZ1-F1
#
_entry.id   AF-A0A7J8MPZ1-F1
#
_cell.length_a   1.000
_cell.length_b   1.000
_cell.length_c   1.000
_cell.angle_alpha   90.00
_cell.angle_beta   90.00
_cell.angle_gamma   90.00
#
_symmetry.space_group_name_H-M   'P 1'
#
loop_
_entity.id
_entity.type
_entity.pdbx_description
1 polymer ?
#
loop_
_entity_poly.entity_id
_entity_poly.type
_entity_poly.pdbx_seq_one_letter_code
_entity_poly.pdbx_strand_id
1 'polypeptide(L)'
;MPVKRLCNTHNKITVNGMFSGPTLEVRNGDSLEVKVVNKARYNVAIHWFTIQGQEGTLWWHAHSSWLRATVYGALIICPRLGESYPFPKPNLETPIVLGEWWDANPVDVVREATRTGAAPNISDAYTINAQPGDLYKCSSK
;
A
#
# COMPACT_ATOMS: atom_id res chain seq x y z
N MET A 1 -5.51 13.08 -3.40
CA MET A 1 -5.84 12.92 -4.84
C MET A 1 -7.20 12.25 -4.97
N PRO A 2 -7.98 12.60 -6.01
CA PRO A 2 -9.24 11.92 -6.31
C PRO A 2 -8.98 10.45 -6.68
N VAL A 3 -9.67 9.53 -6.00
CA VAL A 3 -9.67 8.09 -6.30
C VAL A 3 -11.13 7.67 -6.39
N LYS A 4 -11.51 7.04 -7.51
CA LYS A 4 -12.87 6.56 -7.75
C LYS A 4 -12.98 5.07 -7.47
N ARG A 5 -13.88 4.66 -6.58
CA ARG A 5 -14.22 3.26 -6.25
C ARG A 5 -15.69 3.18 -5.87
N LEU A 6 -16.32 2.02 -6.08
CA LEU A 6 -17.71 1.77 -5.64
C LEU A 6 -18.69 2.87 -6.09
N CYS A 7 -18.52 3.37 -7.32
CA CYS A 7 -19.26 4.49 -7.93
C CYS A 7 -18.95 5.89 -7.39
N ASN A 8 -18.18 6.02 -6.30
CA ASN A 8 -17.92 7.27 -5.61
C ASN A 8 -16.49 7.76 -5.83
N THR A 9 -16.30 9.09 -5.86
CA THR A 9 -14.97 9.71 -5.94
C THR A 9 -14.61 10.32 -4.60
N HIS A 10 -13.48 9.88 -4.04
CA HIS A 10 -13.01 10.34 -2.74
C HIS A 10 -11.61 10.94 -2.85
N ASN A 11 -11.36 12.02 -2.12
CA ASN A 11 -10.01 12.52 -1.92
C ASN A 11 -9.28 11.64 -0.89
N LYS A 12 -8.38 10.78 -1.37
CA LYS A 12 -7.53 9.93 -0.54
C LYS A 12 -6.08 10.43 -0.52
N ILE A 13 -5.34 10.06 0.52
CA ILE A 13 -3.90 10.32 0.57
C ILE A 13 -3.23 9.22 -0.26
N THR A 14 -2.39 9.63 -1.19
CA THR A 14 -1.72 8.75 -2.14
C THR A 14 -0.25 9.11 -2.22
N VAL A 15 0.59 8.19 -2.69
CA VAL A 15 2.03 8.45 -2.89
C VAL A 15 2.26 8.72 -4.36
N ASN A 16 2.75 9.92 -4.68
CA ASN A 16 2.97 10.38 -6.06
C ASN A 16 1.72 10.23 -6.96
N GLY A 17 0.52 10.36 -6.38
CA GLY A 17 -0.74 10.20 -7.11
C GLY A 17 -1.20 8.75 -7.29
N MET A 18 -0.43 7.76 -6.84
CA MET A 18 -0.70 6.35 -7.04
C MET A 18 -1.41 5.70 -5.84
N PHE A 19 -2.36 4.82 -6.13
CA PHE A 19 -3.02 3.94 -5.17
C PHE A 19 -3.27 2.56 -5.80
N SER A 20 -2.58 1.49 -5.37
CA SER A 20 -1.48 1.45 -4.39
C SER A 20 -0.29 2.34 -4.79
N GLY A 21 0.57 2.67 -3.84
CA GLY A 21 1.80 3.43 -4.10
C GLY A 21 2.78 2.68 -5.01
N PRO A 22 3.86 3.35 -5.42
CA PRO A 22 4.86 2.75 -6.31
C PRO A 22 5.51 1.51 -5.70
N THR A 23 5.75 0.51 -6.53
CA THR A 23 6.65 -0.61 -6.21
C THR A 23 8.08 -0.10 -6.23
N LEU A 24 8.82 -0.40 -5.16
CA LEU A 24 10.26 -0.15 -5.08
C LEU A 24 10.96 -1.47 -5.38
N GLU A 25 11.95 -1.46 -6.27
CA GLU A 25 12.72 -2.65 -6.64
C GLU A 25 14.21 -2.35 -6.45
N VAL A 26 14.88 -3.23 -5.70
CA VAL A 26 16.30 -3.14 -5.35
C VAL A 26 16.91 -4.54 -5.35
N ARG A 27 18.24 -4.63 -5.27
CA ARG A 27 18.96 -5.89 -5.03
C ARG A 27 19.49 -5.97 -3.61
N ASN A 28 19.71 -7.20 -3.13
CA ASN A 28 20.43 -7.41 -1.88
C ASN A 28 21.85 -6.84 -1.97
N GLY A 29 22.15 -5.87 -1.12
CA GLY A 29 23.41 -5.11 -1.12
C GLY A 29 23.26 -3.66 -1.59
N ASP A 30 22.13 -3.30 -2.20
CA ASP A 30 21.86 -1.92 -2.62
C ASP A 30 21.58 -1.01 -1.41
N SER A 31 21.85 0.28 -1.60
CA SER A 31 21.40 1.35 -0.69
C SER A 31 20.25 2.11 -1.35
N LEU A 32 19.13 2.20 -0.66
CA LEU A 32 17.94 2.90 -1.14
C LEU A 32 17.71 4.19 -0.34
N GLU A 33 17.75 5.34 -1.01
CA GLU A 33 17.38 6.63 -0.42
C GLU A 33 15.94 7.00 -0.82
N VAL A 34 15.05 7.16 0.16
CA VAL A 34 13.66 7.61 -0.07
C VAL A 34 13.45 8.97 0.59
N LYS A 35 13.32 10.02 -0.23
CA LYS A 35 12.99 11.37 0.24
C LYS A 35 11.48 11.53 0.35
N VAL A 36 10.98 11.58 1.59
CA VAL A 36 9.55 11.75 1.86
C VAL A 36 9.22 13.23 2.06
N VAL A 37 8.36 13.76 1.21
CA VAL A 37 7.82 15.12 1.34
C VAL A 37 6.33 15.03 1.66
N ASN A 38 5.96 15.34 2.90
CA ASN A 38 4.56 15.29 3.33
C ASN A 38 3.79 16.51 2.81
N LYS A 39 2.91 16.30 1.82
CA LYS A 39 1.93 17.29 1.34
C LYS A 39 0.49 16.97 1.78
N ALA A 40 0.31 16.01 2.69
CA ALA A 40 -0.98 15.63 3.20
C ALA A 40 -1.40 16.52 4.39
N ARG A 41 -2.69 16.48 4.72
CA ARG A 41 -3.26 17.20 5.88
C ARG A 41 -2.93 16.58 7.24
N TYR A 42 -2.41 15.35 7.25
CA TYR A 42 -2.07 14.62 8.47
C TYR A 42 -0.55 14.46 8.59
N ASN A 43 -0.06 14.33 9.82
CA ASN A 43 1.31 13.89 10.06
C ASN A 43 1.44 12.44 9.60
N VAL A 44 2.40 12.18 8.70
CA VAL A 44 2.65 10.86 8.14
C VAL A 44 4.08 10.46 8.42
N ALA A 45 4.26 9.35 9.12
CA ALA A 45 5.51 8.60 9.17
C ALA A 45 5.40 7.39 8.23
N ILE A 46 6.46 7.10 7.50
CA ILE A 46 6.60 5.88 6.70
C ILE A 46 7.45 4.90 7.50
N HIS A 47 7.01 3.65 7.60
CA HIS A 47 7.81 2.58 8.16
C HIS A 47 8.50 1.79 7.05
N TRP A 48 9.77 1.47 7.31
CA TRP A 48 10.62 0.66 6.47
C TRP A 48 11.30 -0.41 7.31
N PHE A 49 11.70 -1.49 6.64
CA PHE A 49 12.45 -2.59 7.23
C PHE A 49 13.92 -2.50 6.83
N THR A 50 14.80 -3.10 7.64
CA THR A 50 16.20 -3.29 7.24
C THR A 50 16.23 -4.19 6.00
N ILE A 51 16.66 -3.64 4.87
CA ILE A 51 16.73 -4.37 3.59
C ILE A 51 18.02 -5.20 3.44
N GLN A 52 19.04 -4.90 4.24
CA GLN A 52 20.34 -5.57 4.14
C GLN A 52 20.21 -7.05 4.52
N GLY A 53 20.66 -7.94 3.62
CA GLY A 53 20.58 -9.39 3.82
C GLY A 53 19.19 -9.98 3.63
N GLN A 54 18.22 -9.20 3.13
CA GLN A 54 16.89 -9.69 2.76
C GLN A 54 16.84 -9.95 1.25
N GLU A 55 16.07 -10.95 0.84
CA GLU A 55 15.71 -11.24 -0.56
C GLU A 55 14.25 -11.71 -0.62
N GLY A 56 13.53 -11.32 -1.66
CA GLY A 56 12.11 -11.65 -1.85
C GLY A 56 11.19 -10.44 -1.79
N THR A 57 9.98 -10.64 -1.24
CA THR A 57 8.92 -9.62 -1.23
C THR A 57 8.73 -9.04 0.17
N LEU A 58 8.93 -7.73 0.29
CA LEU A 58 8.56 -6.90 1.42
C LEU A 58 7.55 -5.83 0.96
N TRP A 59 7.23 -4.89 1.84
CA TRP A 59 6.34 -3.78 1.57
C TRP A 59 6.65 -2.61 2.48
N TRP A 60 6.30 -1.40 2.03
CA TRP A 60 6.39 -0.18 2.84
C TRP A 60 4.97 0.34 3.08
N HIS A 61 4.75 1.00 4.22
CA HIS A 61 3.45 1.58 4.54
C HIS A 61 3.57 2.75 5.52
N ALA A 62 2.53 3.59 5.56
CA ALA A 62 2.42 4.58 6.61
C ALA A 62 2.26 3.92 7.99
N HIS A 63 2.92 4.47 9.00
CA HIS A 63 2.89 4.00 10.38
C HIS A 63 2.34 5.08 11.33
N SER A 64 1.42 5.89 10.80
CA SER A 64 0.66 6.90 11.54
C SER A 64 -0.82 6.61 11.38
N SER A 65 -1.53 6.37 12.49
CA SER A 65 -2.96 6.06 12.50
C SER A 65 -3.30 4.93 11.51
N TRP A 66 -4.43 5.04 10.81
CA TRP A 66 -4.90 4.11 9.78
C TRP A 66 -4.54 4.55 8.35
N LEU A 67 -3.52 5.41 8.19
CA LEU A 67 -3.12 5.90 6.87
C LEU A 67 -2.57 4.79 5.95
N ARG A 68 -2.14 3.66 6.52
CA ARG A 68 -1.77 2.44 5.76
C ARG A 68 -2.91 1.88 4.90
N ALA A 69 -4.16 2.31 5.10
CA ALA A 69 -5.27 1.94 4.24
C ALA A 69 -5.15 2.50 2.80
N THR A 70 -4.34 3.56 2.59
CA THR A 70 -4.13 4.16 1.26
C THR A 70 -2.67 4.49 0.95
N VAL A 71 -1.81 4.54 1.98
CA VAL A 71 -0.38 4.84 1.87
C VAL A 71 0.42 3.58 2.12
N TYR A 72 0.62 2.79 1.07
CA TYR A 72 1.41 1.56 1.06
C TYR A 72 1.87 1.21 -0.35
N GLY A 73 2.88 0.35 -0.47
CA GLY A 73 3.34 -0.20 -1.74
C GLY A 73 4.28 -1.39 -1.54
N ALA A 74 4.51 -2.13 -2.62
CA ALA A 74 5.41 -3.29 -2.60
C ALA A 74 6.89 -2.86 -2.58
N LEU A 75 7.73 -3.69 -1.97
CA LEU A 75 9.18 -3.59 -2.01
C LEU A 75 9.74 -4.95 -2.42
N ILE A 76 10.32 -5.02 -3.61
CA ILE A 76 10.91 -6.25 -4.16
C ILE A 76 12.43 -6.15 -3.98
N ILE A 77 13.01 -7.19 -3.36
CA ILE A 77 14.45 -7.29 -3.16
C ILE A 77 14.95 -8.50 -3.95
N CYS A 78 15.51 -8.25 -5.12
CA CYS A 78 16.08 -9.28 -5.98
C CYS A 78 17.40 -9.82 -5.40
N PRO A 79 17.84 -11.01 -5.87
CA PRO A 79 19.15 -11.55 -5.53
C PRO A 79 20.27 -10.55 -5.79
N ARG A 80 21.30 -10.63 -4.94
CA ARG A 80 22.54 -9.86 -5.11
C ARG A 80 23.08 -10.01 -6.54
N LEU A 81 23.73 -8.96 -7.04
CA LEU A 81 24.36 -9.02 -8.36
C LEU A 81 25.34 -10.21 -8.45
N GLY A 82 25.12 -11.09 -9.43
CA GLY A 82 25.90 -12.32 -9.63
C GLY A 82 25.31 -13.56 -8.96
N GLU A 83 24.31 -13.40 -8.10
CA GLU A 83 23.55 -14.51 -7.51
C GLU A 83 22.24 -14.73 -8.29
N SER A 84 21.70 -15.94 -8.18
CA SER A 84 20.42 -16.33 -8.79
C SER A 84 19.44 -16.76 -7.71
N TYR A 85 18.15 -16.69 -8.02
CA TYR A 85 17.13 -17.35 -7.21
C TYR A 85 17.48 -18.83 -6.98
N PRO A 86 17.04 -19.44 -5.87
CA PRO A 86 17.21 -20.87 -5.62
C PRO A 86 16.33 -21.76 -6.54
N PHE A 87 15.67 -21.14 -7.53
CA PHE A 87 14.80 -21.73 -8.53
C PHE A 87 15.05 -21.06 -9.89
N PRO A 88 14.58 -21.67 -11.01
CA PRO A 88 14.71 -21.06 -12.32
C PRO A 88 14.10 -19.66 -12.36
N LYS A 89 14.82 -18.70 -12.93
CA LYS A 89 14.37 -17.32 -13.02
C LYS A 89 12.96 -17.26 -13.68
N PRO A 90 11.96 -16.66 -13.02
CA PRO A 90 10.63 -16.56 -13.59
C PRO A 90 10.63 -15.70 -14.85
N ASN A 91 9.74 -16.04 -15.79
CA ASN A 91 9.54 -15.27 -17.02
C ASN A 91 8.88 -13.90 -16.75
N LEU A 92 8.05 -13.82 -15.72
CA LEU A 92 7.32 -12.63 -15.30
C LEU A 92 7.16 -12.63 -13.78
N GLU A 93 7.33 -11.45 -13.19
CA GLU A 93 7.05 -11.19 -11.79
C GLU A 93 6.05 -10.03 -11.72
N THR A 94 5.00 -10.17 -10.91
CA THR A 94 4.03 -9.09 -10.68
C THR A 94 3.62 -9.06 -9.21
N PRO A 95 3.64 -7.88 -8.56
CA PRO A 95 3.09 -7.75 -7.22
C PRO A 95 1.57 -7.90 -7.25
N ILE A 96 1.04 -8.68 -6.30
CA ILE A 96 -0.38 -8.80 -6.02
C ILE A 96 -0.59 -8.27 -4.60
N VAL A 97 -1.12 -7.05 -4.50
CA VAL A 97 -1.31 -6.36 -3.22
C VAL A 97 -2.75 -6.46 -2.78
N LEU A 98 -2.98 -7.14 -1.66
CA LEU A 98 -4.28 -7.24 -1.03
C LEU A 98 -4.51 -6.02 -0.13
N GLY A 99 -5.72 -5.49 -0.13
CA GLY A 99 -6.05 -4.34 0.69
C GLY A 99 -7.54 -4.19 0.93
N GLU A 100 -7.90 -3.14 1.64
CA GLU A 100 -9.27 -2.80 2.00
C GLU A 100 -9.59 -1.37 1.56
N TRP A 101 -10.86 -1.12 1.26
CA TRP A 101 -11.37 0.18 0.86
C TRP A 101 -12.52 0.59 1.78
N TRP A 102 -12.44 1.84 2.25
CA TRP A 102 -13.56 2.55 2.87
C TRP A 102 -13.91 3.76 2.02
N ASP A 103 -15.20 4.00 1.77
CA ASP A 103 -15.69 5.27 1.23
C ASP A 103 -15.45 6.38 2.26
N ALA A 104 -15.68 6.08 3.54
CA ALA A 104 -15.30 6.93 4.66
C ALA A 104 -13.77 7.20 4.71
N ASN A 105 -13.38 8.25 5.41
CA ASN A 105 -11.98 8.50 5.70
C ASN A 105 -11.51 7.54 6.81
N PRO A 106 -10.50 6.67 6.57
CA PRO A 106 -10.04 5.70 7.56
C PRO A 106 -9.60 6.31 8.89
N VAL A 107 -9.08 7.55 8.87
CA VAL A 107 -8.70 8.27 10.09
C VAL A 107 -9.93 8.61 10.95
N ASP A 108 -11.06 8.90 10.32
CA ASP A 108 -12.30 9.22 11.03
C ASP A 108 -12.96 7.94 11.56
N VAL A 109 -12.86 6.82 10.83
CA VAL A 109 -13.31 5.49 11.28
C VAL A 109 -12.61 5.09 12.58
N VAL A 110 -11.27 5.16 12.62
CA VAL A 110 -10.51 4.79 13.83
C VAL A 110 -10.73 5.80 14.97
N ARG A 111 -10.90 7.09 14.65
CA ARG A 111 -11.17 8.12 15.66
C ARG A 111 -12.50 7.90 16.36
N GLU A 112 -13.55 7.56 15.62
CA GLU A 112 -14.86 7.29 16.19
C GLU A 112 -14.85 6.02 17.05
N ALA A 113 -14.20 4.94 16.57
CA ALA A 113 -13.99 3.73 17.36
C ALA A 113 -13.26 4.03 18.68
N THR A 114 -12.19 4.84 18.62
CA THR A 114 -11.43 5.25 19.81
C THR A 114 -12.28 6.10 20.78
N ARG A 115 -13.11 7.01 20.25
CA ARG A 115 -13.95 7.90 21.05
C ARG A 115 -15.07 7.15 21.76
N THR A 116 -15.66 6.17 21.09
CA THR A 116 -16.84 5.44 21.59
C THR A 116 -16.49 4.17 22.35
N GLY A 117 -15.29 3.62 22.14
CA GLY A 117 -14.91 2.28 22.61
C GLY A 117 -15.56 1.14 21.82
N ALA A 118 -16.33 1.44 20.76
CA ALA A 118 -16.92 0.44 19.88
C ALA A 118 -15.90 -0.08 18.85
N ALA A 119 -16.22 -1.21 18.22
CA ALA A 119 -15.44 -1.72 17.11
C ALA A 119 -15.47 -0.74 15.91
N PRO A 120 -14.38 -0.62 15.14
CA PRO A 120 -14.37 0.18 13.92
C PRO A 120 -15.30 -0.43 12.85
N ASN A 121 -15.85 0.43 12.00
CA ASN A 121 -16.66 -0.02 10.87
C ASN A 121 -15.83 -0.91 9.92
N ILE A 122 -16.42 -2.01 9.47
CA ILE A 122 -15.84 -2.88 8.44
C ILE A 122 -15.64 -2.12 7.13
N SER A 123 -14.73 -2.60 6.29
CA SER A 123 -14.47 -2.03 4.96
C SER A 123 -15.65 -2.23 4.01
N ASP A 124 -15.80 -1.29 3.07
CA ASP A 124 -16.82 -1.34 2.03
C ASP A 124 -16.43 -2.33 0.91
N ALA A 125 -15.13 -2.56 0.72
CA ALA A 125 -14.63 -3.58 -0.19
C ALA A 125 -13.24 -4.11 0.17
N TYR A 126 -13.00 -5.37 -0.16
CA TYR A 126 -11.65 -5.91 -0.33
C TYR A 126 -11.13 -5.56 -1.72
N THR A 127 -9.81 -5.43 -1.87
CA THR A 127 -9.18 -5.03 -3.12
C THR A 127 -7.97 -5.87 -3.47
N ILE A 128 -7.76 -6.09 -4.76
CA ILE A 128 -6.53 -6.63 -5.35
C ILE A 128 -5.91 -5.53 -6.21
N ASN A 129 -4.67 -5.15 -5.92
CA ASN A 129 -3.99 -4.02 -6.56
C ASN A 129 -4.86 -2.75 -6.55
N ALA A 130 -5.45 -2.48 -5.38
CA ALA A 130 -6.37 -1.39 -5.11
C ALA A 130 -7.68 -1.40 -5.94
N GLN A 131 -8.03 -2.49 -6.62
CA GLN A 131 -9.31 -2.65 -7.34
C GLN A 131 -10.24 -3.62 -6.60
N PRO A 132 -11.52 -3.27 -6.38
CA PRO A 132 -12.48 -4.15 -5.70
C PRO A 132 -12.79 -5.45 -6.46
N GLY A 133 -12.76 -5.41 -7.79
CA GLY A 133 -13.11 -6.54 -8.65
C GLY A 133 -14.61 -6.65 -8.95
N ASP A 134 -14.97 -7.66 -9.74
CA ASP A 134 -16.26 -7.73 -10.45
C ASP A 134 -17.49 -7.94 -9.54
N LEU A 135 -17.28 -8.38 -8.29
CA LEU A 135 -18.36 -8.60 -7.33
C LEU A 135 -18.88 -7.30 -6.68
N TYR A 136 -18.19 -6.18 -6.91
CA TYR A 136 -18.56 -4.88 -6.36
C TYR A 136 -19.14 -3.95 -7.43
N LYS A 137 -20.09 -3.09 -7.01
CA LYS A 137 -20.72 -2.11 -7.91
C LYS A 137 -19.66 -1.18 -8.52
N CYS A 138 -19.86 -0.81 -9.79
CA CYS A 138 -18.98 0.09 -10.54
C CYS A 138 -17.49 -0.29 -10.48
N SER A 139 -17.22 -1.59 -10.41
CA SER A 139 -15.86 -2.15 -10.32
C SER A 139 -15.57 -3.17 -11.42
N SER A 140 -16.59 -3.56 -12.19
CA SER A 140 -16.44 -4.26 -13.47
C SER A 140 -15.88 -3.30 -14.53
N LYS A 141 -15.01 -3.84 -15.39
CA LYS A 141 -14.38 -3.10 -16.50
C LYS A 141 -15.39 -2.55 -17.51
#